data_AF-A0A6L8EF96-F1
#
_entry.id   AF-A0A6L8EF96-F1
#
_cell.length_a   1.000
_cell.length_b   1.000
_cell.length_c   1.000
_cell.angle_alpha   90.00
_cell.angle_beta   90.00
_cell.angle_gamma   90.00
#
_symmetry.space_group_name_H-M   'P 1'
#
loop_
_entity.id
_entity.type
_entity.pdbx_description
1 polymer ?
#
loop_
_entity_poly.entity_id
_entity_poly.type
_entity_poly.pdbx_seq_one_letter_code
_entity_poly.pdbx_strand_id
1 'polypeptide(L)'
;MLITNVADSANSCSLAFLFDQLDAGDFGTHDRLLPAGAGGEIDLPAGAHVSIVSEDGQALALDSATLECAEPVVARVLISLSVGETVQAAGTLPSVETSEKFGFPVLSDAFGDYFLVAYNQESSDSDCRIELATETGAAAGEWSFSVPGRETLIRTLAELVRRPADFGGGSANVSCDRAVAATGLLVGSALSGLPPVVLSRSSAPPTNTPPEADACIEINDVIELGEGESCAISQALVDKYRLNSVSVDVGDTASCSGGRVTLGFLSAFSIQLNGLTIRCR
;
A
#
# COMPACT_ATOMS: atom_id res chain seq x y z
N MET A 1 8.35 11.28 -0.41
CA MET A 1 8.24 10.22 0.63
C MET A 1 8.77 10.76 1.95
N LEU A 2 8.07 10.49 3.07
CA LEU A 2 8.48 10.81 4.43
C LEU A 2 8.70 9.50 5.19
N ILE A 3 9.88 9.32 5.78
CA ILE A 3 10.20 8.13 6.61
C ILE A 3 10.46 8.63 8.03
N THR A 4 9.78 8.03 9.01
CA THR A 4 9.95 8.35 10.43
C THR A 4 10.40 7.12 11.19
N ASN A 5 11.53 7.22 11.89
CA ASN A 5 11.95 6.17 12.81
C ASN A 5 11.11 6.23 14.08
N VAL A 6 10.35 5.16 14.33
CA VAL A 6 9.48 5.03 15.50
C VAL A 6 10.08 4.10 16.56
N ALA A 7 11.27 3.56 16.31
CA ALA A 7 12.04 2.80 17.29
C ALA A 7 12.75 3.72 18.29
N ASP A 8 12.99 3.20 19.49
CA ASP A 8 13.72 3.89 20.57
C ASP A 8 15.25 3.93 20.32
N SER A 9 15.72 3.22 19.29
CA SER A 9 17.12 3.12 18.87
C SER A 9 17.36 3.78 17.52
N ALA A 10 18.64 4.01 17.20
CA ALA A 10 19.04 4.38 15.84
C ALA A 10 18.76 3.22 14.88
N ASN A 11 18.34 3.56 13.67
CA ASN A 11 17.93 2.63 12.63
C ASN A 11 18.72 2.92 11.36
N SER A 12 19.04 1.87 10.62
CA SER A 12 19.66 1.97 9.31
C SER A 12 18.71 1.33 8.30
N CYS A 13 18.38 2.08 7.25
CA CYS A 13 17.47 1.65 6.21
C CYS A 13 18.16 1.67 4.84
N SER A 14 17.87 0.69 4.01
CA SER A 14 18.19 0.68 2.59
C SER A 14 16.94 1.03 1.78
N LEU A 15 17.07 2.00 0.90
CA LEU A 15 16.09 2.33 -0.13
C LEU A 15 16.62 1.81 -1.47
N ALA A 16 15.86 0.96 -2.16
CA ALA A 16 16.19 0.52 -3.50
C ALA A 16 15.06 0.91 -4.46
N PHE A 17 15.39 1.62 -5.53
CA PHE A 17 14.52 1.87 -6.66
C PHE A 17 14.57 0.66 -7.59
N LEU A 18 13.41 0.11 -7.95
CA LEU A 18 13.32 -1.10 -8.77
C LEU A 18 13.33 -0.81 -10.28
N PHE A 19 13.58 0.44 -10.66
CA PHE A 19 13.64 0.90 -12.04
C PHE A 19 15.08 1.30 -12.41
N ASP A 20 15.57 0.78 -13.53
CA ASP A 20 16.96 0.91 -13.97
C ASP A 20 17.35 2.29 -14.49
N GLN A 21 16.37 3.19 -14.71
CA GLN A 21 16.61 4.56 -15.16
C GLN A 21 16.51 5.60 -14.05
N LEU A 22 16.31 5.18 -12.79
CA LEU A 22 16.24 6.08 -11.65
C LEU A 22 17.57 6.11 -10.91
N ASP A 23 18.16 7.29 -10.80
CA ASP A 23 19.30 7.55 -9.94
C ASP A 23 18.81 8.23 -8.66
N ALA A 24 19.42 7.91 -7.51
CA ALA A 24 19.18 8.65 -6.28
C ALA A 24 19.49 10.17 -6.42
N GLY A 25 20.26 10.56 -7.44
CA GLY A 25 20.47 11.96 -7.84
C GLY A 25 19.23 12.69 -8.41
N ASP A 26 18.16 11.98 -8.77
CA ASP A 26 16.90 12.58 -9.27
C ASP A 26 15.98 13.08 -8.11
N PHE A 27 16.42 12.85 -6.87
CA PHE A 27 15.74 13.27 -5.66
C PHE A 27 16.55 14.33 -4.92
N GLY A 28 15.82 15.26 -4.28
CA GLY A 28 16.37 16.28 -3.41
C GLY A 28 17.05 15.59 -2.25
N THR A 29 18.37 15.55 -2.32
CA THR A 29 19.20 14.84 -1.35
C THR A 29 19.06 15.55 -0.01
N HIS A 30 18.48 14.84 0.96
CA HIS A 30 18.60 15.21 2.36
C HIS A 30 19.96 14.70 2.86
N ASP A 31 20.64 15.43 3.76
CA ASP A 31 21.96 15.08 4.33
C ASP A 31 22.09 13.66 4.92
N ARG A 32 20.97 12.93 5.05
CA ARG A 32 20.88 11.59 5.64
C ARG A 32 20.64 10.49 4.62
N LEU A 33 20.43 10.83 3.35
CA LEU A 33 20.38 9.87 2.26
C LEU A 33 21.76 9.85 1.60
N LEU A 34 22.47 8.75 1.76
CA LEU A 34 23.73 8.50 1.06
C LEU A 34 23.41 7.82 -0.28
N PRO A 35 23.53 8.51 -1.43
CA PRO A 35 23.19 7.94 -2.73
C PRO A 35 24.13 6.77 -3.07
N ALA A 36 23.58 5.67 -3.56
CA ALA A 36 24.32 4.48 -3.96
C ALA A 36 23.68 3.83 -5.20
N GLY A 37 23.90 4.42 -6.39
CA GLY A 37 23.32 3.92 -7.64
C GLY A 37 21.79 4.08 -7.66
N ALA A 38 21.07 3.01 -8.01
CA ALA A 38 19.60 2.96 -8.03
C ALA A 38 18.98 2.88 -6.62
N GLY A 39 19.59 3.50 -5.62
CA GLY A 39 19.16 3.42 -4.23
C GLY A 39 19.99 4.29 -3.29
N GLY A 40 19.81 4.13 -1.99
CA GLY A 40 20.59 4.82 -0.97
C GLY A 40 20.40 4.26 0.42
N GLU A 41 21.38 4.50 1.28
CA GLU A 41 21.31 4.19 2.71
C GLU A 41 20.80 5.42 3.47
N ILE A 42 19.97 5.16 4.48
CA ILE A 42 19.36 6.17 5.34
C ILE A 42 19.64 5.81 6.79
N ASP A 43 20.47 6.62 7.43
CA ASP A 43 20.67 6.53 8.87
C ASP A 43 19.67 7.44 9.60
N LEU A 44 18.82 6.81 10.41
CA LEU A 44 17.76 7.47 11.16
C LEU A 44 17.99 7.33 12.67
N PRO A 45 18.43 8.38 13.36
CA PRO A 45 18.42 8.41 14.82
C PRO A 45 17.03 8.15 15.41
N ALA A 46 16.95 7.76 16.67
CA ALA A 46 15.68 7.55 17.37
C ALA A 46 14.77 8.80 17.28
N GLY A 47 13.51 8.60 16.91
CA GLY A 47 12.52 9.67 16.74
C GLY A 47 12.77 10.63 15.56
N ALA A 48 13.78 10.37 14.73
CA ALA A 48 14.11 11.22 13.60
C ALA A 48 13.26 10.90 12.37
N HIS A 49 13.15 11.86 11.45
CA HIS A 49 12.52 11.67 10.15
C HIS A 49 13.44 12.13 9.02
N VAL A 50 13.18 11.63 7.82
CA VAL A 50 13.77 12.08 6.56
C VAL A 50 12.67 12.28 5.53
N SER A 51 12.80 13.33 4.71
CA SER A 51 11.91 13.58 3.57
C SER A 51 12.72 13.47 2.29
N ILE A 52 12.26 12.63 1.38
CA ILE A 52 12.81 12.44 0.04
C ILE A 52 11.80 13.03 -0.94
N VAL A 53 12.21 14.04 -1.69
CA VAL A 53 11.37 14.81 -2.62
C VAL A 53 11.94 14.66 -4.02
N SER A 54 11.12 14.49 -5.05
CA SER A 54 11.62 14.51 -6.44
C SER A 54 11.90 15.96 -6.87
N GLU A 55 13.03 16.22 -7.54
CA GLU A 55 13.42 17.60 -7.94
C GLU A 55 12.87 18.00 -9.31
N ASP A 56 12.53 17.05 -10.17
CA ASP A 56 12.05 17.36 -11.51
C ASP A 56 10.55 17.67 -11.50
N GLY A 57 10.21 18.92 -11.83
CA GLY A 57 8.84 19.45 -11.86
C GLY A 57 7.91 18.83 -12.92
N GLN A 58 8.27 17.69 -13.51
CA GLN A 58 7.35 16.86 -14.28
C GLN A 58 6.97 15.66 -13.42
N ALA A 59 5.67 15.41 -13.27
CA ALA A 59 5.16 14.28 -12.50
C ALA A 59 5.69 12.96 -13.09
N LEU A 60 6.81 12.51 -12.57
CA LEU A 60 7.37 11.20 -12.85
C LEU A 60 6.63 10.21 -11.96
N ALA A 61 5.58 9.61 -12.53
CA ALA A 61 4.98 8.39 -12.04
C ALA A 61 6.00 7.27 -12.22
N LEU A 62 6.72 6.92 -11.15
CA LEU A 62 7.81 5.97 -11.21
C LEU A 62 7.44 4.69 -10.48
N ASP A 63 7.75 3.57 -11.14
CA ASP A 63 7.54 2.16 -10.81
C ASP A 63 7.36 1.86 -9.30
N SER A 64 8.40 1.37 -8.65
CA SER A 64 8.33 0.91 -7.27
C SER A 64 9.66 1.08 -6.56
N ALA A 65 9.59 1.26 -5.25
CA ALA A 65 10.76 1.34 -4.38
C ALA A 65 10.55 0.43 -3.17
N THR A 66 11.59 -0.26 -2.75
CA THR A 66 11.62 -1.01 -1.49
C THR A 66 12.37 -0.22 -0.44
N LEU A 67 11.80 -0.15 0.76
CA LEU A 67 12.45 0.41 1.93
C LEU A 67 12.58 -0.71 2.97
N GLU A 68 13.81 -1.15 3.21
CA GLU A 68 14.13 -2.14 4.23
C GLU A 68 14.84 -1.44 5.38
N CYS A 69 14.44 -1.73 6.62
CA CYS A 69 15.03 -1.11 7.80
C CYS A 69 15.34 -2.17 8.85
N ALA A 70 16.42 -1.95 9.61
CA ALA A 70 16.80 -2.85 10.70
C ALA A 70 15.78 -2.84 11.85
N GLU A 71 15.11 -1.70 12.08
CA GLU A 71 14.10 -1.50 13.11
C GLU A 71 12.79 -0.92 12.50
N PRO A 72 11.66 -0.92 13.23
CA PRO A 72 10.40 -0.39 12.72
C PRO A 72 10.45 1.09 12.31
N VAL A 73 9.88 1.39 11.13
CA VAL A 73 9.69 2.75 10.62
C VAL A 73 8.25 2.96 10.14
N VAL A 74 7.82 4.22 10.10
CA VAL A 74 6.61 4.63 9.40
C VAL A 74 7.02 5.37 8.13
N ALA A 75 6.77 4.75 6.97
CA ALA A 75 6.94 5.36 5.67
C ALA A 75 5.60 5.86 5.14
N ARG A 76 5.57 7.10 4.65
CA ARG A 76 4.40 7.73 4.05
C ARG A 76 4.79 8.32 2.71
N VAL A 77 4.09 7.94 1.65
CA VAL A 77 4.26 8.61 0.36
C VAL A 77 3.28 9.79 0.33
N LEU A 78 3.80 10.99 0.14
CA LEU A 78 3.00 12.19 -0.06
C LEU A 78 3.06 12.56 -1.53
N ILE A 79 1.90 12.73 -2.14
CA ILE A 79 1.74 13.33 -3.46
C ILE A 79 1.27 14.76 -3.24
N SER A 80 1.95 15.71 -3.87
CA SER A 80 1.54 17.10 -3.91
C SER A 80 1.40 17.56 -5.35
N LEU A 81 0.31 18.26 -5.66
CA LEU A 81 0.13 19.00 -6.89
C LEU A 81 0.47 20.47 -6.64
N SER A 82 1.41 21.00 -7.41
CA SER A 82 1.83 22.40 -7.32
C SER A 82 1.63 23.11 -8.65
N VAL A 83 1.24 24.39 -8.59
CA VAL A 83 1.21 25.30 -9.75
C VAL A 83 2.16 26.45 -9.44
N GLY A 84 3.30 26.50 -10.14
CA GLY A 84 4.43 27.33 -9.74
C GLY A 84 4.96 26.90 -8.37
N GLU A 85 5.16 27.87 -7.47
CA GLU A 85 5.63 27.62 -6.10
C GLU A 85 4.49 27.31 -5.10
N THR A 86 3.23 27.30 -5.54
CA THR A 86 2.08 27.11 -4.65
C THR A 86 1.55 25.68 -4.72
N VAL A 87 1.54 24.98 -3.58
CA VAL A 87 0.89 23.68 -3.44
C VAL A 87 -0.63 23.86 -3.49
N GLN A 88 -1.25 23.29 -4.51
CA GLN A 88 -2.69 23.38 -4.76
C GLN A 88 -3.48 22.21 -4.15
N ALA A 89 -2.83 21.06 -4.02
CA ALA A 89 -3.38 19.88 -3.35
C ALA A 89 -2.25 19.00 -2.82
N ALA A 90 -2.53 18.27 -1.75
CA ALA A 90 -1.65 17.20 -1.28
C ALA A 90 -2.47 16.07 -0.65
N GLY A 91 -1.97 14.85 -0.81
CA GLY A 91 -2.54 13.65 -0.22
C GLY A 91 -1.44 12.68 0.16
N THR A 92 -1.63 11.97 1.27
CA THR A 92 -0.84 10.79 1.56
C THR A 92 -1.41 9.64 0.75
N LEU A 93 -0.58 8.94 -0.01
CA LEU A 93 -0.89 7.57 -0.38
C LEU A 93 -0.76 6.75 0.92
N PRO A 94 -1.86 6.23 1.50
CA PRO A 94 -1.70 5.21 2.53
C PRO A 94 -0.84 4.08 1.95
N SER A 95 -0.02 3.42 2.77
CA SER A 95 0.58 2.13 2.42
C SER A 95 -0.53 1.24 1.88
N VAL A 96 -0.53 1.01 0.57
CA VAL A 96 -1.81 0.92 -0.13
C VAL A 96 -2.49 -0.40 0.13
N GLU A 97 -3.68 -0.37 0.76
CA GLU A 97 -4.63 -1.47 0.60
C GLU A 97 -4.99 -1.55 -0.89
N THR A 98 -4.54 -2.61 -1.56
CA THR A 98 -4.94 -2.88 -2.93
C THR A 98 -6.35 -3.46 -2.95
N SER A 99 -7.13 -3.09 -3.95
CA SER A 99 -8.50 -3.56 -4.10
C SER A 99 -8.91 -3.51 -5.57
N GLU A 100 -9.90 -4.30 -5.92
CA GLU A 100 -10.55 -4.28 -7.23
C GLU A 100 -11.67 -3.23 -7.28
N LYS A 101 -12.15 -2.70 -6.13
CA LYS A 101 -13.32 -1.80 -6.07
C LYS A 101 -13.19 -0.68 -5.03
N PHE A 102 -13.29 0.55 -5.52
CA PHE A 102 -13.19 1.79 -4.74
C PHE A 102 -14.40 2.70 -4.94
N GLY A 103 -14.72 3.50 -3.94
CA GLY A 103 -15.71 4.57 -4.00
C GLY A 103 -15.09 5.90 -3.59
N PHE A 104 -15.26 6.92 -4.42
CA PHE A 104 -14.71 8.26 -4.21
C PHE A 104 -15.83 9.28 -4.14
N PRO A 105 -15.82 10.23 -3.18
CA PRO A 105 -16.76 11.34 -3.19
C PRO A 105 -16.41 12.33 -4.31
N VAL A 106 -17.41 12.79 -5.06
CA VAL A 106 -17.23 13.75 -6.16
C VAL A 106 -18.13 14.97 -5.93
N LEU A 107 -17.49 16.13 -5.81
CA LEU A 107 -18.17 17.42 -5.67
C LEU A 107 -18.47 18.02 -7.06
N SER A 108 -19.64 18.63 -7.22
CA SER A 108 -20.12 19.14 -8.52
C SER A 108 -19.25 20.23 -9.12
N ASP A 109 -18.82 21.17 -8.27
CA ASP A 109 -17.99 22.32 -8.59
C ASP A 109 -16.54 21.92 -8.93
N ALA A 110 -16.11 20.76 -8.44
CA ALA A 110 -14.72 20.32 -8.51
C ALA A 110 -14.49 19.14 -9.48
N PHE A 111 -15.49 18.79 -10.30
CA PHE A 111 -15.44 17.62 -11.19
C PHE A 111 -14.23 17.59 -12.14
N GLY A 112 -13.84 18.74 -12.70
CA GLY A 112 -12.69 18.84 -13.61
C GLY A 112 -11.34 18.84 -12.89
N ASP A 113 -11.36 19.18 -11.60
CA ASP A 113 -10.21 19.42 -10.76
C ASP A 113 -10.02 18.29 -9.73
N TYR A 114 -10.66 17.15 -9.97
CA TYR A 114 -10.51 15.95 -9.17
C TYR A 114 -9.58 14.98 -9.90
N PHE A 115 -8.42 14.70 -9.33
CA PHE A 115 -7.46 13.74 -9.87
C PHE A 115 -7.69 12.36 -9.26
N LEU A 116 -7.75 11.34 -10.12
CA LEU A 116 -7.58 9.95 -9.72
C LEU A 116 -6.09 9.59 -9.86
N VAL A 117 -5.51 9.10 -8.79
CA VAL A 117 -4.19 8.47 -8.79
C VAL A 117 -4.39 6.98 -8.56
N ALA A 118 -3.94 6.15 -9.49
CA ALA A 118 -4.01 4.70 -9.38
C ALA A 118 -2.65 4.07 -9.72
N TYR A 119 -2.26 3.04 -8.98
CA TYR A 119 -1.02 2.31 -9.20
C TYR A 119 -1.30 0.81 -9.33
N ASN A 120 -0.67 0.17 -10.31
CA ASN A 120 -0.78 -1.26 -10.54
C ASN A 120 0.59 -1.91 -10.35
N GLN A 121 0.72 -2.76 -9.33
CA GLN A 121 1.96 -3.47 -9.03
C GLN A 121 2.24 -4.65 -9.96
N GLU A 122 1.22 -5.13 -10.68
CA GLU A 122 1.34 -6.27 -11.58
C GLU A 122 2.04 -5.86 -12.88
N SER A 123 2.68 -6.81 -13.56
CA SER A 123 3.37 -6.54 -14.84
C SER A 123 2.44 -6.33 -16.03
N SER A 124 1.17 -6.70 -15.90
CA SER A 124 0.15 -6.51 -16.92
C SER A 124 -0.80 -5.38 -16.53
N ASP A 125 -1.27 -4.65 -17.53
CA ASP A 125 -2.32 -3.66 -17.40
C ASP A 125 -3.57 -4.22 -16.69
N SER A 126 -4.25 -3.34 -15.96
CA SER A 126 -5.56 -3.62 -15.37
C SER A 126 -6.63 -2.81 -16.08
N ASP A 127 -7.64 -3.50 -16.58
CA ASP A 127 -8.82 -2.89 -17.19
C ASP A 127 -9.79 -2.46 -16.08
N CYS A 128 -9.98 -1.15 -15.98
CA CYS A 128 -10.80 -0.52 -14.98
C CYS A 128 -12.03 0.15 -15.59
N ARG A 129 -13.00 0.38 -14.73
CA ARG A 129 -14.29 0.97 -15.06
C ARG A 129 -14.69 1.92 -13.97
N ILE A 130 -15.20 3.08 -14.34
CA ILE A 130 -15.65 4.12 -13.44
C ILE A 130 -17.13 4.38 -13.69
N GLU A 131 -17.93 4.18 -12.66
CA GLU A 131 -19.36 4.46 -12.63
C GLU A 131 -19.60 5.69 -11.79
N LEU A 132 -20.25 6.70 -12.36
CA LEU A 132 -20.72 7.86 -11.59
C LEU A 132 -22.11 7.58 -11.05
N ALA A 133 -22.32 7.82 -9.77
CA ALA A 133 -23.63 7.84 -9.14
C ALA A 133 -23.91 9.24 -8.59
N THR A 134 -25.13 9.74 -8.80
CA THR A 134 -25.59 11.00 -8.21
C THR A 134 -25.70 10.88 -6.69
N GLU A 135 -25.92 11.99 -5.98
CA GLU A 135 -26.14 12.00 -4.51
C GLU A 135 -27.29 11.07 -4.06
N THR A 136 -28.24 10.77 -4.95
CA THR A 136 -29.36 9.85 -4.68
C THR A 136 -29.00 8.37 -4.87
N GLY A 137 -27.77 8.08 -5.31
CA GLY A 137 -27.31 6.74 -5.68
C GLY A 137 -27.73 6.30 -7.09
N ALA A 138 -28.44 7.14 -7.85
CA ALA A 138 -28.80 6.83 -9.23
C ALA A 138 -27.56 6.87 -10.14
N ALA A 139 -27.35 5.81 -10.91
CA ALA A 139 -26.28 5.73 -11.90
C ALA A 139 -26.44 6.84 -12.96
N ALA A 140 -25.37 7.60 -13.16
CA ALA A 140 -25.30 8.75 -14.07
C ALA A 140 -24.50 8.43 -15.34
N GLY A 141 -23.62 7.42 -15.29
CA GLY A 141 -22.88 6.92 -16.45
C GLY A 141 -21.73 6.01 -16.06
N GLU A 142 -21.16 5.33 -17.06
CA GLU A 142 -20.09 4.37 -16.90
C GLU A 142 -19.07 4.50 -18.04
N TRP A 143 -17.78 4.45 -17.71
CA TRP A 143 -16.67 4.55 -18.67
C TRP A 143 -15.55 3.58 -18.31
N SER A 144 -14.75 3.20 -19.31
CA SER A 144 -13.60 2.31 -19.14
C SER A 144 -12.28 3.06 -19.31
N PHE A 145 -11.26 2.64 -18.56
CA PHE A 145 -9.89 3.11 -18.65
C PHE A 145 -8.93 1.99 -18.25
N SER A 146 -7.64 2.13 -18.52
CA SER A 146 -6.63 1.13 -18.14
C SER A 146 -5.60 1.76 -17.19
N VAL A 147 -5.18 0.99 -16.19
CA VAL A 147 -4.04 1.29 -15.32
C VAL A 147 -2.87 0.43 -15.80
N PRO A 148 -1.84 1.02 -16.44
CA PRO A 148 -0.74 0.24 -16.99
C PRO A 148 0.01 -0.52 -15.90
N GLY A 149 0.52 -1.72 -16.24
CA GLY A 149 1.29 -2.54 -15.30
C GLY A 149 2.59 -1.87 -14.88
N ARG A 150 2.94 -1.95 -13.58
CA ARG A 150 4.12 -1.31 -12.95
C ARG A 150 4.18 0.21 -13.12
N GLU A 151 3.05 0.85 -13.37
CA GLU A 151 2.98 2.29 -13.57
C GLU A 151 1.91 2.91 -12.69
N THR A 152 2.07 4.22 -12.45
CA THR A 152 1.06 5.05 -11.81
C THR A 152 0.31 5.85 -12.86
N LEU A 153 -1.00 5.70 -12.91
CA LEU A 153 -1.91 6.54 -13.65
C LEU A 153 -2.29 7.77 -12.82
N ILE A 154 -2.08 8.96 -13.37
CA ILE A 154 -2.57 10.23 -12.80
C ILE A 154 -3.40 10.94 -13.86
N ARG A 155 -4.71 11.06 -13.66
CA ARG A 155 -5.63 11.69 -14.61
C ARG A 155 -6.71 12.49 -13.89
N THR A 156 -7.19 13.56 -14.52
CA THR A 156 -8.38 14.24 -14.01
C THR A 156 -9.62 13.38 -14.27
N LEU A 157 -10.64 13.52 -13.43
CA LEU A 157 -11.91 12.83 -13.63
C LEU A 157 -12.55 13.27 -14.95
N ALA A 158 -12.44 14.54 -15.33
CA ALA A 158 -12.92 15.03 -16.63
C ALA A 158 -12.19 14.45 -17.85
N GLU A 159 -10.96 13.95 -17.71
CA GLU A 159 -10.27 13.19 -18.76
C GLU A 159 -10.79 11.76 -18.88
N LEU A 160 -11.20 11.15 -17.76
CA LEU A 160 -11.66 9.77 -17.71
C LEU A 160 -13.16 9.62 -18.03
N VAL A 161 -13.97 10.62 -17.70
CA VAL A 161 -15.43 10.56 -17.81
C VAL A 161 -16.03 11.84 -18.38
N ARG A 162 -17.15 11.72 -19.10
CA ARG A 162 -17.93 12.88 -19.53
C ARG A 162 -18.98 13.23 -18.48
N ARG A 163 -18.88 14.42 -17.86
CA ARG A 163 -19.86 14.89 -16.87
C ARG A 163 -21.29 14.92 -17.45
N PRO A 164 -22.25 14.16 -16.88
CA PRO A 164 -23.66 14.31 -17.21
C PRO A 164 -24.18 15.71 -16.86
N ALA A 165 -25.13 16.24 -17.63
CA ALA A 165 -25.60 17.63 -17.47
C ALA A 165 -26.29 17.87 -16.11
N ASP A 166 -26.86 16.83 -15.53
CA ASP A 166 -27.57 16.78 -14.25
C ASP A 166 -26.70 16.27 -13.09
N PHE A 167 -25.39 16.09 -13.29
CA PHE A 167 -24.49 15.63 -12.24
C PHE A 167 -24.18 16.75 -11.23
N GLY A 168 -25.05 16.88 -10.23
CA GLY A 168 -24.96 17.82 -9.12
C GLY A 168 -24.01 17.40 -7.99
N GLY A 169 -23.22 16.35 -8.17
CA GLY A 169 -22.39 15.72 -7.13
C GLY A 169 -22.79 14.27 -6.85
N GLY A 170 -21.98 13.56 -6.08
CA GLY A 170 -22.25 12.17 -5.68
C GLY A 170 -20.96 11.37 -5.48
N SER A 171 -20.86 10.21 -6.13
CA SER A 171 -19.70 9.33 -6.03
C SER A 171 -19.21 8.82 -7.38
N ALA A 172 -17.91 8.51 -7.44
CA ALA A 172 -17.28 7.73 -8.50
C ALA A 172 -16.89 6.36 -7.94
N ASN A 173 -17.51 5.30 -8.46
CA ASN A 173 -17.20 3.93 -8.11
C ASN A 173 -16.26 3.36 -9.17
N VAL A 174 -15.04 3.02 -8.78
CA VAL A 174 -14.04 2.41 -9.65
C VAL A 174 -14.04 0.91 -9.42
N SER A 175 -14.12 0.11 -10.50
CA SER A 175 -13.98 -1.35 -10.48
C SER A 175 -12.93 -1.78 -11.51
N CYS A 176 -11.95 -2.56 -11.10
CA CYS A 176 -10.86 -3.07 -11.93
C CYS A 176 -10.90 -4.61 -11.98
N ASP A 177 -10.37 -5.18 -13.04
CA ASP A 177 -10.22 -6.64 -13.20
C ASP A 177 -9.08 -7.23 -12.35
N ARG A 178 -8.21 -6.37 -11.81
CA ARG A 178 -7.10 -6.71 -10.92
C ARG A 178 -7.05 -5.75 -9.75
N ALA A 179 -6.35 -6.17 -8.69
CA ALA A 179 -6.14 -5.35 -7.52
C ALA A 179 -5.19 -4.19 -7.88
N VAL A 180 -5.66 -2.96 -7.68
CA VAL A 180 -4.86 -1.75 -7.84
C VAL A 180 -4.84 -0.98 -6.53
N ALA A 181 -3.86 -0.09 -6.41
CA ALA A 181 -3.81 0.95 -5.40
C ALA A 181 -4.49 2.21 -5.93
N ALA A 182 -5.32 2.92 -5.16
CA ALA A 182 -5.95 4.14 -5.66
C ALA A 182 -6.21 5.21 -4.57
N THR A 183 -6.14 6.48 -4.95
CA THR A 183 -6.55 7.64 -4.14
C THR A 183 -7.11 8.78 -5.00
N GLY A 184 -7.94 9.64 -4.42
CA GLY A 184 -8.38 10.88 -5.05
C GLY A 184 -7.66 12.11 -4.50
N LEU A 185 -7.41 13.11 -5.35
CA LEU A 185 -6.83 14.41 -4.98
C LEU A 185 -7.69 15.54 -5.55
N LEU A 186 -8.10 16.50 -4.71
CA LEU A 186 -8.93 17.62 -5.14
C LEU A 186 -8.15 18.94 -5.20
N VAL A 187 -8.05 19.59 -6.37
CA VAL A 187 -7.30 20.85 -6.50
C VAL A 187 -8.02 22.00 -5.78
N GLY A 188 -7.26 22.90 -5.17
CA GLY A 188 -7.77 24.15 -4.57
C GLY A 188 -8.02 24.07 -3.06
N SER A 189 -7.68 22.95 -2.43
CA SER A 189 -7.69 22.81 -0.96
C SER A 189 -6.37 22.18 -0.51
N ALA A 190 -5.67 22.87 0.41
CA ALA A 190 -4.26 22.62 0.74
C ALA A 190 -3.94 21.21 1.30
N LEU A 191 -4.95 20.45 1.71
CA LEU A 191 -4.89 19.04 2.10
C LEU A 191 -6.20 18.38 1.70
N SER A 192 -6.21 17.64 0.61
CA SER A 192 -7.44 17.22 -0.07
C SER A 192 -7.37 15.80 -0.64
N GLY A 193 -6.41 15.02 -0.16
CA GLY A 193 -6.43 13.57 -0.33
C GLY A 193 -7.73 13.03 0.25
N LEU A 194 -8.65 12.64 -0.64
CA LEU A 194 -9.91 12.02 -0.27
C LEU A 194 -9.66 10.51 -0.33
N PRO A 195 -9.44 9.85 0.84
CA PRO A 195 -9.22 8.42 0.85
C PRO A 195 -10.47 7.74 0.25
N PRO A 196 -10.30 6.74 -0.62
CA PRO A 196 -11.44 5.99 -1.10
C PRO A 196 -12.10 5.23 0.04
N VAL A 197 -13.39 4.96 -0.14
CA VAL A 197 -14.04 3.85 0.54
C VAL A 197 -13.73 2.59 -0.25
N VAL A 198 -13.12 1.59 0.37
CA VAL A 198 -12.93 0.27 -0.24
C VAL A 198 -14.30 -0.43 -0.26
N LEU A 199 -14.93 -0.51 -1.44
CA LEU A 199 -16.29 -1.02 -1.61
C LEU A 199 -16.34 -2.54 -1.70
N SER A 200 -15.24 -3.14 -2.14
CA SER A 200 -15.02 -4.56 -2.02
C SER A 200 -13.54 -4.74 -1.80
N ARG A 201 -13.16 -5.30 -0.66
CA ARG A 201 -11.88 -5.99 -0.61
C ARG A 201 -11.99 -7.11 -1.63
N SER A 202 -10.94 -7.39 -2.40
CA SER A 202 -10.96 -8.58 -3.25
C SER A 202 -11.42 -9.74 -2.38
N SER A 203 -12.60 -10.27 -2.70
CA SER A 203 -13.19 -11.41 -2.02
C SER A 203 -12.71 -12.69 -2.69
N ALA A 204 -11.52 -12.67 -3.29
CA ALA A 204 -10.66 -13.81 -3.17
C ALA A 204 -10.09 -13.79 -1.75
N PRO A 205 -10.63 -14.56 -0.79
CA PRO A 205 -9.67 -15.27 0.03
C PRO A 205 -8.77 -16.01 -0.98
N PRO A 206 -7.44 -16.12 -0.77
CA PRO A 206 -6.78 -17.24 -1.41
C PRO A 206 -7.68 -18.45 -1.12
N THR A 207 -8.10 -19.18 -2.15
CA THR A 207 -8.69 -20.51 -1.98
C THR A 207 -7.58 -21.44 -1.47
N ASN A 208 -7.08 -21.11 -0.29
CA ASN A 208 -6.44 -21.97 0.65
C ASN A 208 -7.52 -22.18 1.72
N THR A 209 -8.55 -22.95 1.37
CA THR A 209 -8.75 -24.09 2.26
C THR A 209 -7.44 -24.85 2.09
N PRO A 210 -6.49 -24.79 3.05
CA PRO A 210 -5.39 -25.71 2.96
C PRO A 210 -6.05 -27.09 2.84
N PRO A 211 -5.51 -28.03 2.05
CA PRO A 211 -5.81 -29.40 2.38
C PRO A 211 -5.62 -29.51 3.90
N GLU A 212 -6.55 -30.15 4.59
CA GLU A 212 -6.55 -30.35 6.05
C GLU A 212 -5.19 -30.85 6.60
N ALA A 213 -4.28 -31.22 5.69
CA ALA A 213 -2.88 -31.57 5.85
C ALA A 213 -1.88 -30.43 6.23
N ASP A 214 -2.14 -29.14 5.97
CA ASP A 214 -1.11 -28.07 6.13
C ASP A 214 -1.42 -26.99 7.21
N ALA A 215 -2.44 -27.20 8.04
CA ALA A 215 -2.70 -26.31 9.18
C ALA A 215 -1.65 -26.49 10.28
N CYS A 216 -1.24 -25.40 10.93
CA CYS A 216 -0.33 -25.48 12.07
C CYS A 216 -0.98 -26.28 13.20
N ILE A 217 -0.29 -27.35 13.61
CA ILE A 217 -0.71 -28.18 14.73
C ILE A 217 -0.03 -27.64 15.98
N GLU A 218 -0.83 -27.18 16.93
CA GLU A 218 -0.37 -26.80 18.25
C GLU A 218 -0.48 -27.98 19.22
N ILE A 219 0.59 -28.20 19.99
CA ILE A 219 0.64 -29.19 21.08
C ILE A 219 1.18 -28.48 22.33
N ASN A 220 0.34 -28.36 23.37
CA ASN A 220 0.68 -27.70 24.64
C ASN A 220 1.15 -26.25 24.46
N ASP A 221 0.41 -25.48 23.67
CA ASP A 221 0.66 -24.09 23.34
C ASP A 221 1.97 -23.86 22.57
N VAL A 222 2.51 -24.90 21.91
CA VAL A 222 3.70 -24.84 21.06
C VAL A 222 3.40 -25.38 19.65
N ILE A 223 3.87 -24.66 18.63
CA ILE A 223 3.97 -25.12 17.23
C ILE A 223 5.45 -25.36 16.93
N GLU A 224 5.80 -26.58 16.57
CA GLU A 224 7.16 -26.96 16.19
C GLU A 224 7.23 -27.26 14.69
N LEU A 225 8.19 -26.63 14.01
CA LEU A 225 8.44 -26.80 12.58
C LEU A 225 9.82 -27.38 12.34
N GLY A 226 9.91 -28.44 11.55
CA GLY A 226 11.18 -28.92 10.99
C GLY A 226 11.76 -27.97 9.96
N GLU A 227 13.06 -28.09 9.70
CA GLU A 227 13.74 -27.30 8.68
C GLU A 227 13.08 -27.48 7.30
N GLY A 228 12.68 -26.37 6.67
CA GLY A 228 11.94 -26.35 5.40
C GLY A 228 10.44 -26.65 5.53
N GLU A 229 9.93 -26.93 6.73
CA GLU A 229 8.50 -27.09 6.97
C GLU A 229 7.80 -25.72 7.09
N SER A 230 6.55 -25.70 6.64
CA SER A 230 5.67 -24.55 6.79
C SER A 230 4.24 -25.01 7.07
N CYS A 231 3.47 -24.17 7.75
CA CYS A 231 2.07 -24.43 8.05
C CYS A 231 1.29 -23.12 8.10
N ALA A 232 -0.02 -23.20 7.87
CA ALA A 232 -0.91 -22.04 7.93
C ALA A 232 -1.56 -21.89 9.31
N ILE A 233 -1.64 -20.67 9.82
CA ILE A 233 -2.37 -20.33 11.05
C ILE A 233 -3.88 -20.51 10.80
N SER A 234 -4.51 -21.37 11.60
CA SER A 234 -5.95 -21.64 11.51
C SER A 234 -6.78 -20.64 12.30
N GLN A 235 -8.07 -20.50 11.95
CA GLN A 235 -9.03 -19.70 12.71
C GLN A 235 -9.08 -20.10 14.19
N ALA A 236 -8.96 -21.40 14.49
CA ALA A 236 -8.96 -21.90 15.87
C ALA A 236 -7.78 -21.36 16.70
N LEU A 237 -6.60 -21.23 16.10
CA LEU A 237 -5.42 -20.65 16.77
C LEU A 237 -5.59 -19.14 16.96
N VAL A 238 -6.09 -18.45 15.94
CA VAL A 238 -6.39 -17.02 16.02
C VAL A 238 -7.35 -16.72 17.16
N ASP A 239 -8.42 -17.50 17.28
CA ASP A 239 -9.43 -17.31 18.33
C ASP A 239 -8.88 -17.69 19.71
N LYS A 240 -8.14 -18.80 19.83
CA LYS A 240 -7.58 -19.30 21.11
C LYS A 240 -6.57 -18.31 21.70
N TYR A 241 -5.66 -17.77 20.90
CA TYR A 241 -4.57 -16.89 21.36
C TYR A 241 -4.78 -15.41 21.03
N ARG A 242 -5.93 -15.04 20.46
CA ARG A 242 -6.25 -13.65 20.06
C ARG A 242 -5.18 -13.04 19.15
N LEU A 243 -4.73 -13.80 18.15
CA LEU A 243 -3.57 -13.44 17.32
C LEU A 243 -3.79 -12.16 16.48
N ASN A 244 -5.04 -11.81 16.16
CA ASN A 244 -5.38 -10.53 15.51
C ASN A 244 -4.91 -9.30 16.32
N SER A 245 -4.75 -9.42 17.64
CA SER A 245 -4.23 -8.32 18.47
C SER A 245 -2.75 -8.03 18.27
N VAL A 246 -2.02 -8.95 17.62
CA VAL A 246 -0.59 -8.85 17.30
C VAL A 246 -0.35 -8.93 15.78
N SER A 247 -1.37 -8.60 14.98
CA SER A 247 -1.31 -8.55 13.51
C SER A 247 -0.91 -9.89 12.85
N VAL A 248 -1.39 -11.00 13.42
CA VAL A 248 -1.33 -12.33 12.79
C VAL A 248 -2.75 -12.78 12.50
N ASP A 249 -3.03 -12.99 11.22
CA ASP A 249 -4.35 -13.32 10.69
C ASP A 249 -4.46 -14.79 10.25
N VAL A 250 -5.69 -15.23 9.98
CA VAL A 250 -5.95 -16.58 9.46
C VAL A 250 -5.34 -16.74 8.08
N GLY A 251 -4.62 -17.84 7.89
CA GLY A 251 -3.93 -18.15 6.64
C GLY A 251 -2.49 -17.61 6.59
N ASP A 252 -2.04 -16.83 7.57
CA ASP A 252 -0.63 -16.48 7.70
C ASP A 252 0.22 -17.75 7.83
N THR A 253 1.35 -17.78 7.12
CA THR A 253 2.20 -18.97 7.08
C THR A 253 3.34 -18.84 8.09
N ALA A 254 3.41 -19.79 9.03
CA ALA A 254 4.62 -20.02 9.82
C ALA A 254 5.56 -20.94 9.04
N SER A 255 6.82 -20.57 8.87
CA SER A 255 7.83 -21.39 8.18
C SER A 255 9.14 -21.44 8.95
N CYS A 256 9.87 -22.55 8.84
CA CYS A 256 11.18 -22.72 9.45
C CYS A 256 12.28 -22.79 8.38
N SER A 257 13.27 -21.91 8.49
CA SER A 257 14.44 -21.88 7.61
C SER A 257 15.67 -21.37 8.35
N GLY A 258 16.79 -22.08 8.22
CA GLY A 258 18.04 -21.76 8.90
C GLY A 258 17.91 -21.78 10.43
N GLY A 259 17.03 -22.62 10.98
CA GLY A 259 16.71 -22.64 12.41
C GLY A 259 15.92 -21.42 12.92
N ARG A 260 15.43 -20.55 12.03
CA ARG A 260 14.57 -19.40 12.36
C ARG A 260 13.15 -19.65 11.87
N VAL A 261 12.19 -19.30 12.71
CA VAL A 261 10.78 -19.25 12.36
C VAL A 261 10.45 -17.90 11.77
N THR A 262 9.68 -17.89 10.68
CA THR A 262 9.09 -16.70 10.08
C THR A 262 7.57 -16.82 10.16
N LEU A 263 6.87 -15.76 10.57
CA LEU A 263 5.41 -15.67 10.57
C LEU A 263 5.00 -14.24 10.25
N GLY A 264 4.41 -14.03 9.07
CA GLY A 264 4.16 -12.68 8.56
C GLY A 264 5.48 -11.89 8.44
N PHE A 265 5.56 -10.75 9.16
CA PHE A 265 6.76 -9.90 9.24
C PHE A 265 7.71 -10.27 10.39
N LEU A 266 7.33 -11.24 11.25
CA LEU A 266 8.13 -11.65 12.41
C LEU A 266 9.13 -12.75 12.01
N SER A 267 10.41 -12.61 12.39
CA SER A 267 11.42 -13.66 12.19
C SER A 267 12.37 -13.80 13.38
N ALA A 268 12.35 -14.95 14.05
CA ALA A 268 13.15 -15.23 15.24
C ALA A 268 13.44 -16.73 15.42
N PHE A 269 14.40 -17.09 16.28
CA PHE A 269 14.62 -18.51 16.65
C PHE A 269 13.40 -19.11 17.36
N SER A 270 12.63 -18.28 18.05
CA SER A 270 11.32 -18.62 18.59
C SER A 270 10.46 -17.36 18.67
N ILE A 271 9.20 -17.47 18.28
CA ILE A 271 8.20 -16.39 18.33
C ILE A 271 7.21 -16.73 19.45
N GLN A 272 6.94 -15.79 20.35
CA GLN A 272 5.93 -15.93 21.40
C GLN A 272 4.81 -14.90 21.21
N LEU A 273 3.57 -15.39 21.06
CA LEU A 273 2.38 -14.58 20.79
C LEU A 273 1.28 -14.98 21.77
N ASN A 274 0.97 -14.12 22.75
CA ASN A 274 -0.17 -14.31 23.65
C ASN A 274 -0.29 -15.73 24.26
N GLY A 275 0.84 -16.35 24.62
CA GLY A 275 0.91 -17.69 25.18
C GLY A 275 1.19 -18.82 24.18
N LEU A 276 1.05 -18.58 22.88
CA LEU A 276 1.49 -19.48 21.82
C LEU A 276 3.00 -19.30 21.56
N THR A 277 3.75 -20.39 21.52
CA THR A 277 5.16 -20.39 21.10
C THR A 277 5.31 -21.08 19.75
N ILE A 278 6.05 -20.49 18.82
CA ILE A 278 6.39 -21.10 17.53
C ILE A 278 7.91 -21.20 17.46
N ARG A 279 8.44 -22.37 17.11
CA ARG A 279 9.90 -22.60 17.04
C ARG A 279 10.28 -23.64 16.00
N CYS A 280 11.52 -23.55 15.53
CA CYS A 280 12.16 -24.60 14.77
C CYS A 280 12.61 -25.73 15.71
N ARG A 281 12.49 -26.99 15.28
CA ARG A 281 13.03 -28.17 15.97
C ARG A 281 14.41 -28.57 15.45
#